data_AF-A0A6B3H492-F1
#
_entry.id   AF-A0A6B3H492-F1
#
_cell.length_a   1.000
_cell.length_b   1.000
_cell.length_c   1.000
_cell.angle_alpha   90.00
_cell.angle_beta   90.00
_cell.angle_gamma   90.00
#
_symmetry.space_group_name_H-M   'P 1'
#
loop_
_entity.id
_entity.type
_entity.pdbx_description
1 polymer ?
#
loop_
_entity_poly.entity_id
_entity_poly.type
_entity_poly.pdbx_seq_one_letter_code
_entity_poly.pdbx_strand_id
1 'polypeptide(L)'
;MTQRALDSSGETPGPSRPAMIDAGAELDPVHPMEPPPPPHRPDGLTTAEVAERVARGEVNDVPVRSSRSLTEIVRANVFTRFNLIIGVLWVIMLFVAPIQDSLFGFVIVANTGIGIIQEWRAKKTLDSLAVIGEAKPTVRRDGVAAEISTHEIVLGDVIELGPGDKVVVDGVVAEADSLEVDESLLTGEADPVLKRPGDPVMSGSFVVAGGGAFTATKVGREAYAAQLAEEASRFTLVHSELRSGISTILKYVTWMMVPTAIGLIISQLVVKDNNFKDSVARTVGGIVPMIPEGLVLLTSVAFAIGVVRLGRKQCLVQELPAIEG
;
A
#
# COMPACT_ATOMS: atom_id res chain seq x y z
N MET A 1 -74.40 18.89 -13.10
CA MET A 1 -74.85 19.81 -14.15
C MET A 1 -73.63 20.09 -15.04
N THR A 2 -73.54 19.85 -16.35
CA THR A 2 -74.33 19.23 -17.43
C THR A 2 -73.31 19.19 -18.60
N GLN A 3 -72.77 18.03 -19.02
CA GLN A 3 -73.11 17.24 -20.21
C GLN A 3 -72.84 17.87 -21.60
N ARG A 4 -72.32 17.02 -22.51
CA ARG A 4 -72.13 17.09 -24.00
C ARG A 4 -70.68 17.28 -24.44
N ALA A 5 -69.93 16.33 -25.00
CA ALA A 5 -70.16 15.21 -25.96
C ALA A 5 -70.34 15.62 -27.43
N LEU A 6 -69.35 15.18 -28.22
CA LEU A 6 -69.33 14.79 -29.65
C LEU A 6 -69.44 15.89 -30.71
N ASP A 7 -68.41 16.00 -31.55
CA ASP A 7 -68.59 15.62 -32.95
C ASP A 7 -67.28 15.22 -33.66
N SER A 8 -67.37 14.14 -34.43
CA SER A 8 -66.36 13.62 -35.32
C SER A 8 -66.58 14.18 -36.73
N SER A 9 -65.52 14.62 -37.41
CA SER A 9 -65.51 14.65 -38.87
C SER A 9 -64.15 14.21 -39.37
N GLY A 10 -64.17 13.16 -40.19
CA GLY A 10 -62.98 12.58 -40.79
C GLY A 10 -62.50 13.41 -41.97
N GLU A 11 -61.19 13.39 -42.17
CA GLU A 11 -60.59 13.81 -43.42
C GLU A 11 -59.50 12.81 -43.83
N THR A 12 -59.63 12.33 -45.06
CA THR A 12 -58.85 11.29 -45.74
C THR A 12 -57.37 11.67 -45.93
N PRO A 13 -56.44 10.69 -45.99
CA PRO A 13 -55.02 10.97 -46.20
C PRO A 13 -54.72 11.34 -47.66
N GLY A 14 -54.25 12.56 -47.87
CA GLY A 14 -53.69 13.02 -49.16
C GLY A 14 -52.27 12.49 -49.40
N PRO A 15 -51.82 12.38 -50.67
CA PRO A 15 -50.67 11.58 -51.06
C PRO A 15 -49.33 12.17 -50.60
N SER A 16 -48.47 11.24 -50.18
CA SER A 16 -47.09 11.40 -49.72
C SER A 16 -46.24 12.30 -50.63
N ARG A 17 -45.69 13.38 -50.05
CA ARG A 17 -44.51 14.06 -50.59
C ARG A 17 -43.30 13.12 -50.44
N PRO A 18 -42.47 12.92 -51.47
CA PRO A 18 -41.23 12.18 -51.30
C PRO A 18 -40.31 13.01 -50.41
N ALA A 19 -39.99 12.50 -49.22
CA ALA A 19 -38.93 13.07 -48.39
C ALA A 19 -37.61 12.88 -49.14
N MET A 20 -37.03 14.01 -49.50
CA MET A 20 -35.71 14.16 -50.09
C MET A 20 -34.71 13.45 -49.16
N ILE A 21 -34.09 12.39 -49.65
CA ILE A 21 -32.98 11.72 -48.96
C ILE A 21 -31.81 12.70 -48.93
N ASP A 22 -31.58 13.27 -47.76
CA ASP A 22 -30.41 14.08 -47.45
C ASP A 22 -29.18 13.17 -47.46
N ALA A 23 -28.41 13.22 -48.55
CA ALA A 23 -27.16 12.49 -48.73
C ALA A 23 -26.01 13.21 -48.00
N GLY A 24 -26.18 13.45 -46.70
CA GLY A 24 -25.30 14.30 -45.88
C GLY A 24 -25.08 13.83 -44.45
N ALA A 25 -25.43 12.59 -44.09
CA ALA A 25 -25.03 12.03 -42.80
C ALA A 25 -23.58 11.54 -42.88
N GLU A 26 -22.66 12.31 -42.30
CA GLU A 26 -21.33 11.81 -41.93
C GLU A 26 -21.48 10.46 -41.22
N LEU A 27 -20.91 9.41 -41.81
CA LEU A 27 -20.79 8.12 -41.17
C LEU A 27 -19.87 8.33 -39.97
N ASP A 28 -20.41 8.11 -38.77
CA ASP A 28 -19.64 8.03 -37.53
C ASP A 28 -18.42 7.13 -37.79
N PRO A 29 -17.18 7.58 -37.50
CA PRO A 29 -16.01 6.74 -37.73
C PRO A 29 -16.20 5.48 -36.91
N VAL A 30 -16.36 4.35 -37.62
CA VAL A 30 -16.39 3.02 -37.03
C VAL A 30 -15.16 2.91 -36.13
N HIS A 31 -15.38 3.01 -34.81
CA HIS A 31 -14.35 2.68 -33.84
C HIS A 31 -13.86 1.28 -34.19
N PRO A 32 -12.55 1.09 -34.46
CA PRO A 32 -12.00 -0.24 -34.62
C PRO A 32 -12.38 -1.03 -33.37
N MET A 33 -13.26 -2.02 -33.51
CA MET A 33 -13.48 -3.01 -32.47
C MET A 33 -12.11 -3.61 -32.17
N GLU A 34 -11.70 -3.53 -30.91
CA GLU A 34 -10.51 -4.19 -30.43
C GLU A 34 -10.57 -5.66 -30.89
N PRO A 35 -9.49 -6.21 -31.48
CA PRO A 35 -9.52 -7.56 -32.00
C PRO A 35 -9.97 -8.51 -30.88
N PRO A 36 -10.80 -9.52 -31.19
CA PRO A 36 -11.21 -10.50 -30.20
C PRO A 36 -9.96 -11.07 -29.50
N PRO A 37 -10.02 -11.32 -28.19
CA PRO A 37 -8.89 -11.85 -27.44
C PRO A 37 -8.32 -13.08 -28.15
N PRO A 38 -6.99 -13.29 -28.08
CA PRO A 38 -6.33 -14.36 -28.81
C PRO A 38 -7.00 -15.72 -28.55
N PRO A 39 -7.02 -16.62 -29.54
CA PRO A 39 -7.72 -17.90 -29.43
C PRO A 39 -7.28 -18.63 -28.16
N HIS A 40 -8.28 -19.09 -27.39
CA HIS A 40 -8.08 -19.88 -26.18
C HIS A 40 -7.06 -20.98 -26.45
N ARG A 41 -5.92 -20.92 -25.76
CA ARG A 41 -4.92 -21.99 -25.77
C ARG A 41 -5.19 -22.89 -24.57
N PRO A 42 -5.92 -24.00 -24.73
CA PRO A 42 -6.24 -24.88 -23.61
C PRO A 42 -4.97 -25.45 -22.96
N ASP A 43 -3.83 -25.53 -23.66
CA ASP A 43 -2.57 -26.02 -23.10
C ASP A 43 -1.75 -24.93 -22.37
N GLY A 44 -2.21 -23.68 -22.39
CA GLY A 44 -1.51 -22.54 -21.77
C GLY A 44 -0.29 -22.05 -22.55
N LEU A 45 0.57 -21.28 -21.87
CA LEU A 45 1.80 -20.71 -22.45
C LEU A 45 2.96 -21.70 -22.40
N THR A 46 3.88 -21.60 -23.35
CA THR A 46 5.14 -22.37 -23.28
C THR A 46 6.15 -21.71 -22.36
N THR A 47 7.09 -22.49 -21.81
CA THR A 47 8.19 -21.96 -20.98
C THR A 47 8.98 -20.84 -21.69
N ALA A 48 9.18 -20.94 -23.01
CA ALA A 48 9.87 -19.92 -23.79
C ALA A 48 9.06 -18.62 -23.90
N GLU A 49 7.75 -18.72 -24.11
CA GLU A 49 6.83 -17.58 -24.18
C GLU A 49 6.67 -16.87 -22.84
N VAL A 50 6.74 -17.61 -21.73
CA VAL A 50 6.76 -17.05 -20.37
C VAL A 50 8.06 -16.27 -20.18
N ALA A 51 9.22 -16.85 -20.54
CA ALA A 51 10.50 -16.17 -20.42
C ALA A 51 10.57 -14.86 -21.21
N GLU A 52 9.98 -14.83 -22.41
CA GLU A 52 9.88 -13.61 -23.22
C GLU A 52 9.04 -12.52 -22.51
N ARG A 53 7.87 -12.88 -21.96
CA ARG A 53 7.00 -11.95 -21.22
C ARG A 53 7.65 -11.42 -19.96
N VAL A 54 8.36 -12.28 -19.23
CA VAL A 54 9.18 -11.89 -18.07
C VAL A 54 10.23 -10.87 -18.50
N ALA A 55 10.93 -11.10 -19.62
CA ALA A 55 11.92 -10.16 -20.15
C ALA A 55 11.30 -8.82 -20.59
N ARG A 56 10.04 -8.82 -21.01
CA ARG A 56 9.26 -7.60 -21.33
C ARG A 56 8.65 -6.92 -20.11
N GLY A 57 8.74 -7.52 -18.92
CA GLY A 57 8.16 -6.98 -17.69
C GLY A 57 6.65 -7.17 -17.59
N GLU A 58 6.05 -8.04 -18.40
CA GLU A 58 4.60 -8.35 -18.39
C GLU A 58 4.25 -9.35 -17.28
N VAL A 59 4.81 -9.11 -16.10
CA VAL A 59 4.68 -9.96 -14.89
C VAL A 59 3.72 -9.31 -13.90
N ASN A 60 3.17 -10.12 -13.00
CA ASN A 60 2.35 -9.63 -11.90
C ASN A 60 3.18 -8.94 -10.81
N ASP A 61 3.63 -7.72 -11.09
CA ASP A 61 4.37 -6.86 -10.16
C ASP A 61 3.42 -5.99 -9.34
N VAL A 62 2.46 -6.63 -8.65
CA VAL A 62 1.81 -5.97 -7.52
C VAL A 62 2.78 -6.11 -6.35
N PRO A 63 3.42 -5.03 -5.87
CA PRO A 63 4.28 -5.14 -4.71
C PRO A 63 3.42 -5.64 -3.56
N VAL A 64 3.78 -6.81 -3.01
CA VAL A 64 3.38 -7.13 -1.64
C VAL A 64 3.80 -5.89 -0.87
N ARG A 65 2.88 -5.25 -0.13
CA ARG A 65 3.23 -4.15 0.78
C ARG A 65 4.09 -4.74 1.91
N SER A 66 5.30 -5.13 1.55
CA SER A 66 6.33 -5.58 2.45
C SER A 66 6.77 -4.34 3.19
N SER A 67 6.74 -4.47 4.49
CA SER A 67 7.14 -3.44 5.45
C SER A 67 8.44 -2.73 5.04
N ARG A 68 8.60 -1.50 5.55
CA ARG A 68 9.75 -0.58 5.33
C ARG A 68 11.08 -1.30 5.08
N SER A 69 11.82 -0.90 4.05
CA SER A 69 13.11 -1.52 3.73
C SER A 69 14.13 -1.40 4.88
N LEU A 70 15.14 -2.28 4.94
CA LEU A 70 16.19 -2.18 5.97
C LEU A 70 16.86 -0.80 5.95
N THR A 71 17.09 -0.26 4.75
CA THR A 71 17.64 1.09 4.55
C THR A 71 16.72 2.17 5.09
N GLU A 72 15.40 2.05 4.89
CA GLU A 72 14.42 2.96 5.49
C GLU A 72 14.38 2.85 7.01
N ILE A 73 14.48 1.64 7.58
CA ILE A 73 14.54 1.41 9.03
C ILE A 73 15.77 2.09 9.61
N VAL A 74 16.95 1.84 9.03
CA VAL A 74 18.20 2.48 9.48
C VAL A 74 18.09 4.00 9.36
N ARG A 75 17.61 4.52 8.21
CA ARG A 75 17.47 5.95 8.00
C ARG A 75 16.51 6.58 9.01
N ALA A 76 15.39 5.94 9.33
CA ALA A 76 14.42 6.48 10.29
C ALA A 76 14.98 6.55 11.70
N ASN A 77 15.74 5.54 12.12
CA ASN A 77 16.30 5.48 13.47
C ASN A 77 17.54 6.36 13.61
N VAL A 78 18.34 6.51 12.55
CA VAL A 78 19.56 7.34 12.56
C VAL A 78 19.22 8.82 12.42
N PHE A 79 18.40 9.20 11.44
CA PHE A 79 18.11 10.61 11.11
C PHE A 79 16.87 11.13 11.85
N THR A 80 16.88 10.99 13.18
CA THR A 80 15.88 11.64 14.03
C THR A 80 16.33 13.05 14.42
N ARG A 81 15.37 13.94 14.72
CA ARG A 81 15.69 15.28 15.24
C ARG A 81 16.52 15.21 16.53
N PHE A 82 16.33 14.16 17.33
CA PHE A 82 17.08 13.94 18.56
C PHE A 82 18.52 13.55 18.32
N ASN A 83 18.74 12.56 17.47
CA ASN A 83 20.10 12.16 17.11
C ASN A 83 20.85 13.33 16.47
N LEU A 84 20.15 14.21 15.75
CA LEU A 84 20.75 15.44 15.24
C LEU A 84 21.14 16.40 16.37
N ILE A 85 20.23 16.71 17.31
CA ILE A 85 20.51 17.60 18.44
C ILE A 85 21.67 17.04 19.29
N ILE A 86 21.57 15.79 19.72
CA ILE A 86 22.58 15.17 20.58
C ILE A 86 23.89 14.97 19.80
N GLY A 87 23.82 14.63 18.52
CA GLY A 87 24.98 14.54 17.64
C GLY A 87 25.73 15.87 17.54
N VAL A 88 25.01 16.98 17.37
CA VAL A 88 25.60 18.33 17.39
C VAL A 88 26.24 18.64 18.74
N LEU A 89 25.54 18.38 19.85
CA LEU A 89 26.09 18.58 21.20
C LEU A 89 27.32 17.71 21.46
N TRP A 90 27.31 16.47 20.97
CA TRP A 90 28.42 15.55 21.11
C TRP A 90 29.65 16.02 20.32
N VAL A 91 29.46 16.46 19.08
CA VAL A 91 30.54 17.05 18.27
C VAL A 91 31.12 18.28 18.95
N ILE A 92 30.29 19.18 19.50
CA ILE A 92 30.76 20.35 20.25
C ILE A 92 31.61 19.90 21.46
N MET A 93 31.15 18.89 22.21
CA MET A 93 31.86 18.38 23.39
C MET A 93 33.22 17.79 23.08
N LEU A 94 33.40 17.14 21.92
CA LEU A 94 34.71 16.60 21.51
C LEU A 94 35.79 17.68 21.33
N PHE A 95 35.41 18.94 21.06
CA PHE A 95 36.34 20.07 20.94
C PHE A 95 36.52 20.86 22.23
N VAL A 96 35.55 20.76 23.15
CA VAL A 96 35.43 21.65 24.29
C VAL A 96 35.82 20.97 25.61
N ALA A 97 35.59 19.67 25.74
CA ALA A 97 35.79 18.90 26.95
C ALA A 97 36.63 17.62 26.70
N PRO A 98 37.19 17.00 27.74
CA PRO A 98 37.79 15.67 27.62
C PRO A 98 36.80 14.66 27.07
N ILE A 99 37.29 13.65 26.35
CA ILE A 99 36.44 12.62 25.72
C ILE A 99 35.53 11.89 26.72
N GLN A 100 35.95 11.82 27.99
CA GLN A 100 35.20 11.25 29.10
C GLN A 100 33.85 11.95 29.32
N ASP A 101 33.79 13.28 29.16
CA ASP A 101 32.57 14.07 29.31
C ASP A 101 31.66 13.98 28.08
N SER A 102 32.20 13.47 26.96
CA SER A 102 31.47 13.23 25.72
C SER A 102 30.93 11.79 25.61
N LEU A 103 31.14 10.93 26.64
CA LEU A 103 30.73 9.53 26.58
C LEU A 103 29.22 9.33 26.39
N PHE A 104 28.39 10.33 26.72
CA PHE A 104 26.95 10.29 26.41
C PHE A 104 26.66 10.10 24.92
N GLY A 105 27.57 10.47 24.01
CA GLY A 105 27.41 10.20 22.58
C GLY A 105 27.31 8.71 22.23
N PHE A 106 27.90 7.82 23.05
CA PHE A 106 27.72 6.37 22.90
C PHE A 106 26.29 5.93 23.20
N VAL A 107 25.54 6.68 24.01
CA VAL A 107 24.13 6.41 24.28
C VAL A 107 23.31 6.54 23.00
N ILE A 108 23.61 7.53 22.14
CA ILE A 108 22.97 7.68 20.82
C ILE A 108 23.19 6.43 19.98
N VAL A 109 24.44 5.95 19.92
CA VAL A 109 24.83 4.79 19.11
C VAL A 109 24.13 3.54 19.62
N ALA A 110 24.13 3.34 20.94
CA ALA A 110 23.46 2.21 21.59
C ALA A 110 21.95 2.26 21.35
N ASN A 111 21.29 3.39 21.62
CA ASN A 111 19.84 3.56 21.44
C ASN A 111 19.41 3.39 19.98
N THR A 112 20.18 3.95 19.04
CA THR A 112 19.93 3.79 17.60
C THR A 112 20.11 2.34 17.17
N GLY A 113 21.17 1.67 17.63
CA GLY A 113 21.41 0.25 17.35
C GLY A 113 20.30 -0.64 17.90
N ILE A 114 19.87 -0.40 19.15
CA ILE A 114 18.75 -1.09 19.77
C ILE A 114 17.46 -0.87 18.96
N GLY A 115 17.16 0.37 18.56
CA GLY A 115 15.99 0.70 17.73
C GLY A 115 15.98 -0.04 16.39
N ILE A 116 17.11 -0.04 15.67
CA ILE A 116 17.26 -0.76 14.40
C ILE A 116 17.05 -2.27 14.59
N ILE A 117 17.68 -2.87 15.62
CA ILE A 117 17.54 -4.31 15.88
C ILE A 117 16.09 -4.66 16.25
N GLN A 118 15.43 -3.83 17.06
CA GLN A 118 14.04 -4.04 17.47
C GLN A 118 13.08 -3.93 16.30
N GLU A 119 13.18 -2.89 15.48
CA GLU A 119 12.33 -2.70 14.30
C GLU A 119 12.58 -3.79 13.26
N TRP A 120 13.84 -4.21 13.06
CA TRP A 120 14.16 -5.33 12.17
C TRP A 120 13.56 -6.66 12.64
N ARG A 121 13.64 -6.97 13.93
CA ARG A 121 13.01 -8.19 14.49
C ARG A 121 11.49 -8.17 14.35
N ALA A 122 10.86 -7.01 14.56
CA ALA A 122 9.44 -6.83 14.35
C ALA A 122 9.05 -7.05 12.89
N LYS A 123 9.75 -6.40 11.96
CA LYS A 123 9.60 -6.59 10.50
C LYS A 123 9.69 -8.07 10.11
N LYS A 124 10.74 -8.76 10.55
CA LYS A 124 10.93 -10.18 10.22
C LYS A 124 9.77 -11.06 10.69
N THR A 125 9.20 -10.74 11.85
CA THR A 125 8.02 -11.45 12.38
C THR A 125 6.79 -11.19 11.51
N LEU A 126 6.57 -9.94 11.09
CA LEU A 126 5.47 -9.57 10.20
C LEU A 126 5.60 -10.21 8.81
N ASP A 127 6.80 -10.14 8.21
CA ASP A 127 7.06 -10.75 6.92
C ASP A 127 6.81 -12.27 6.96
N SER A 128 7.18 -12.95 8.06
CA SER A 128 6.90 -14.38 8.22
C SER A 128 5.42 -14.71 8.37
N LEU A 129 4.61 -13.79 8.91
CA LEU A 129 3.16 -13.94 9.00
C LEU A 129 2.47 -13.69 7.65
N ALA A 130 3.01 -12.78 6.84
CA ALA A 130 2.47 -12.47 5.51
C ALA A 130 2.55 -13.68 4.56
N VAL A 131 3.63 -14.46 4.62
CA VAL A 131 3.84 -15.65 3.77
C VAL A 131 2.85 -16.78 4.07
N ILE A 132 2.25 -16.82 5.27
CA ILE A 132 1.32 -17.88 5.67
C ILE A 132 -0.05 -17.75 4.95
N GLY A 133 -0.36 -16.61 4.35
CA GLY A 133 -1.63 -16.34 3.65
C GLY A 133 -1.51 -16.06 2.15
N GLU A 134 -0.35 -16.31 1.54
CA GLU A 134 -0.15 -16.05 0.11
C GLU A 134 -0.92 -17.09 -0.74
N ALA A 135 -1.74 -16.61 -1.67
CA ALA A 135 -2.46 -17.47 -2.59
C ALA A 135 -1.47 -18.18 -3.53
N LYS A 136 -1.71 -19.47 -3.81
CA LYS A 136 -0.93 -20.26 -4.76
C LYS A 136 -1.82 -20.66 -5.94
N PRO A 137 -1.99 -19.77 -6.92
CA PRO A 137 -2.80 -20.06 -8.09
C PRO A 137 -2.17 -21.18 -8.93
N THR A 138 -3.02 -22.05 -9.46
CA THR A 138 -2.64 -23.11 -10.40
C THR A 138 -2.66 -22.55 -11.81
N VAL A 139 -1.52 -22.61 -12.50
CA VAL A 139 -1.37 -22.11 -13.86
C VAL A 139 -1.01 -23.26 -14.79
N ARG A 140 -1.61 -23.28 -15.96
CA ARG A 140 -1.34 -24.25 -17.01
C ARG A 140 -0.27 -23.70 -17.94
N ARG A 141 0.88 -24.38 -18.01
CA ARG A 141 2.01 -24.06 -18.89
C ARG A 141 2.54 -25.33 -19.53
N ASP A 142 2.88 -25.28 -20.82
CA ASP A 142 3.30 -26.45 -21.60
C ASP A 142 2.34 -27.66 -21.47
N GLY A 143 1.03 -27.40 -21.33
CA GLY A 143 -0.01 -28.42 -21.11
C GLY A 143 -0.07 -29.02 -19.70
N VAL A 144 0.74 -28.54 -18.76
CA VAL A 144 0.82 -29.05 -17.39
C VAL A 144 0.36 -27.99 -16.40
N ALA A 145 -0.53 -28.38 -15.49
CA ALA A 145 -0.96 -27.54 -14.38
C ALA A 145 0.10 -27.55 -13.26
N ALA A 146 0.49 -26.37 -12.78
CA ALA A 146 1.44 -26.21 -11.69
C ALA A 146 1.04 -25.03 -10.79
N GLU A 147 1.13 -25.20 -9.47
CA GLU A 147 1.03 -24.09 -8.52
C GLU A 147 2.27 -23.21 -8.61
N ILE A 148 2.07 -21.90 -8.75
CA ILE A 148 3.14 -20.90 -8.77
C ILE A 148 2.85 -19.77 -7.78
N SER A 149 3.86 -18.97 -7.44
CA SER A 149 3.61 -17.74 -6.69
C SER A 149 2.84 -16.74 -7.55
N THR A 150 2.00 -15.92 -6.92
CA THR A 150 1.27 -14.85 -7.61
C THR A 150 2.18 -13.93 -8.43
N HIS A 151 3.43 -13.72 -8.02
CA HIS A 151 4.41 -12.88 -8.72
C HIS A 151 4.95 -13.49 -10.02
N GLU A 152 4.83 -14.81 -10.17
CA GLU A 152 5.32 -15.52 -11.35
C GLU A 152 4.30 -15.53 -12.49
N ILE A 153 3.08 -15.03 -12.24
CA ILE A 153 2.02 -14.91 -13.25
C ILE A 153 2.43 -13.87 -14.28
N VAL A 154 2.23 -14.20 -15.55
CA VAL A 154 2.46 -13.31 -16.68
C VAL A 154 1.19 -13.06 -17.49
N LEU A 155 1.19 -11.99 -18.27
CA LEU A 155 0.11 -11.68 -19.19
C LEU A 155 -0.15 -12.86 -20.14
N GLY A 156 -1.39 -13.33 -20.24
CA GLY A 156 -1.79 -14.44 -21.10
C GLY A 156 -1.62 -15.84 -20.49
N ASP A 157 -1.19 -15.96 -19.24
CA ASP A 157 -1.24 -17.23 -18.51
C ASP A 157 -2.69 -17.76 -18.44
N VAL A 158 -2.84 -19.09 -18.49
CA VAL A 158 -4.13 -19.76 -18.25
C VAL A 158 -4.16 -20.23 -16.81
N ILE A 159 -5.04 -19.64 -16.01
CA ILE A 159 -5.13 -19.86 -14.58
C ILE A 159 -6.38 -20.68 -14.31
N GLU A 160 -6.22 -21.80 -13.60
CA GLU A 160 -7.30 -22.68 -13.20
C GLU A 160 -7.99 -22.15 -11.95
N LEU A 161 -9.31 -22.33 -11.88
CA LEU A 161 -10.18 -21.86 -10.82
C LEU A 161 -11.03 -23.01 -10.29
N GLY A 162 -10.99 -23.23 -8.99
CA GLY A 162 -11.89 -24.10 -8.25
C GLY A 162 -12.59 -23.39 -7.08
N PRO A 163 -13.54 -24.05 -6.40
CA PRO A 163 -14.27 -23.46 -5.29
C PRO A 163 -13.36 -22.99 -4.17
N GLY A 164 -13.54 -21.74 -3.72
CA GLY A 164 -12.71 -21.11 -2.69
C GLY A 164 -11.46 -20.40 -3.22
N ASP A 165 -11.12 -20.57 -4.50
CA ASP A 165 -9.97 -19.89 -5.08
C ASP A 165 -10.24 -18.40 -5.24
N LYS A 166 -9.18 -17.62 -5.02
CA LYS A 166 -9.19 -16.18 -5.24
C LYS A 166 -8.71 -15.88 -6.65
N VAL A 167 -9.43 -15.01 -7.36
CA VAL A 167 -8.99 -14.45 -8.63
C VAL A 167 -7.90 -13.40 -8.33
N VAL A 168 -6.66 -13.71 -8.70
CA VAL A 168 -5.47 -12.90 -8.34
C VAL A 168 -5.15 -11.79 -9.36
N VAL A 169 -5.51 -11.99 -10.62
CA VAL A 169 -5.29 -11.06 -11.74
C VAL A 169 -6.55 -11.01 -12.59
N ASP A 170 -6.73 -9.95 -13.37
CA ASP A 170 -7.91 -9.85 -14.24
C ASP A 170 -7.72 -10.72 -15.48
N GLY A 171 -8.83 -11.17 -16.05
CA GLY A 171 -8.78 -11.94 -17.27
C GLY A 171 -10.12 -12.17 -17.94
N VAL A 172 -10.10 -13.08 -18.89
CA VAL A 172 -11.28 -13.53 -19.62
C VAL A 172 -11.42 -15.04 -19.45
N VAL A 173 -12.61 -15.48 -19.06
CA VAL A 173 -12.90 -16.90 -18.82
C VAL A 173 -12.71 -17.69 -20.11
N ALA A 174 -11.91 -18.74 -20.04
CA ALA A 174 -11.60 -19.64 -21.14
C ALA A 174 -12.44 -20.93 -21.07
N GLU A 175 -12.58 -21.47 -19.87
CA GLU A 175 -13.34 -22.67 -19.56
C GLU A 175 -14.24 -22.37 -18.35
N ALA A 176 -15.49 -22.84 -18.38
CA ALA A 176 -16.39 -22.70 -17.25
C ALA A 176 -17.31 -23.91 -17.15
N ASP A 177 -17.36 -24.50 -15.95
CA ASP A 177 -18.32 -25.51 -15.54
C ASP A 177 -19.05 -24.99 -14.30
N SER A 178 -20.24 -24.43 -14.51
CA SER A 178 -21.08 -23.83 -13.45
C SER A 178 -20.32 -22.83 -12.57
N LEU A 179 -19.38 -22.08 -13.17
CA LEU A 179 -18.47 -21.18 -12.46
C LEU A 179 -19.23 -19.97 -11.91
N GLU A 180 -19.39 -19.91 -10.60
CA GLU A 180 -20.00 -18.78 -9.88
C GLU A 180 -18.93 -18.01 -9.12
N VAL A 181 -18.90 -16.69 -9.33
CA VAL A 181 -17.88 -15.80 -8.75
C VAL A 181 -18.55 -14.71 -7.91
N ASP A 182 -18.09 -14.56 -6.68
CA ASP A 182 -18.46 -13.46 -5.78
C ASP A 182 -17.58 -12.24 -6.06
N GLU A 183 -18.22 -11.18 -6.58
CA GLU A 183 -17.60 -9.89 -6.89
C GLU A 183 -17.99 -8.79 -5.86
N SER A 184 -18.61 -9.17 -4.73
CA SER A 184 -19.15 -8.25 -3.72
C SER A 184 -18.12 -7.29 -3.15
N LEU A 185 -16.85 -7.71 -3.05
CA LEU A 185 -15.76 -6.85 -2.58
C LEU A 185 -15.41 -5.70 -3.54
N LEU A 186 -15.79 -5.82 -4.81
CA LEU A 186 -15.48 -4.85 -5.86
C LEU A 186 -16.70 -4.02 -6.25
N THR A 187 -17.87 -4.66 -6.32
CA THR A 187 -19.12 -4.04 -6.80
C THR A 187 -20.05 -3.64 -5.67
N GLY A 188 -19.93 -4.28 -4.50
CA GLY A 188 -20.87 -4.14 -3.38
C GLY A 188 -22.14 -4.99 -3.50
N GLU A 189 -22.30 -5.74 -4.59
CA GLU A 189 -23.46 -6.60 -4.82
C GLU A 189 -23.21 -8.00 -4.25
N ALA A 190 -24.13 -8.52 -3.44
CA ALA A 190 -23.94 -9.75 -2.67
C ALA A 190 -24.21 -11.04 -3.46
N ASP A 191 -24.90 -10.95 -4.60
CA ASP A 191 -25.29 -12.13 -5.37
C ASP A 191 -24.13 -12.62 -6.26
N PRO A 192 -23.74 -13.91 -6.18
CA PRO A 192 -22.72 -14.47 -7.06
C PRO A 192 -23.10 -14.39 -8.54
N VAL A 193 -22.12 -14.10 -9.39
CA VAL A 193 -22.30 -13.97 -10.83
C VAL A 193 -21.87 -15.26 -11.52
N LEU A 194 -22.78 -15.89 -12.25
CA LEU A 194 -22.48 -17.05 -13.09
C LEU A 194 -21.69 -16.61 -14.34
N LYS A 195 -20.48 -17.14 -14.51
CA LYS A 195 -19.58 -16.80 -15.61
C LYS A 195 -19.59 -17.87 -16.71
N ARG A 196 -19.42 -17.43 -17.96
CA ARG A 196 -19.32 -18.26 -19.17
C ARG A 196 -18.01 -17.96 -19.91
N PRO A 197 -17.55 -18.87 -20.80
CA PRO A 197 -16.41 -18.59 -21.65
C PRO A 197 -16.61 -17.29 -22.44
N GLY A 198 -15.61 -16.40 -22.40
CA GLY A 198 -15.65 -15.06 -22.97
C GLY A 198 -16.02 -13.95 -21.98
N ASP A 199 -16.58 -14.28 -20.81
CA ASP A 199 -16.91 -13.28 -19.79
C ASP A 199 -15.66 -12.77 -19.07
N PRO A 200 -15.64 -11.49 -18.64
CA PRO A 200 -14.54 -10.96 -17.84
C PRO A 200 -14.59 -11.49 -16.41
N VAL A 201 -13.40 -11.70 -15.83
CA VAL A 201 -13.20 -12.00 -14.42
C VAL A 201 -12.27 -10.96 -13.79
N MET A 202 -12.61 -10.51 -12.59
CA MET A 202 -11.92 -9.39 -11.92
C MET A 202 -11.06 -9.91 -10.76
N SER A 203 -9.85 -9.37 -10.63
CA SER A 203 -8.97 -9.60 -9.49
C SER A 203 -9.63 -9.13 -8.20
N GLY A 204 -9.49 -9.91 -7.12
CA GLY A 204 -10.12 -9.64 -5.83
C GLY A 204 -11.40 -10.44 -5.57
N SER A 205 -12.00 -11.01 -6.61
CA SER A 205 -13.17 -11.88 -6.51
C SER A 205 -12.84 -13.31 -6.06
N PHE A 206 -13.85 -14.07 -5.63
CA PHE A 206 -13.70 -15.44 -5.14
C PHE A 206 -14.65 -16.40 -5.85
N VAL A 207 -14.20 -17.63 -6.11
CA VAL A 207 -15.07 -18.66 -6.67
C VAL A 207 -15.95 -19.24 -5.56
N VAL A 208 -17.25 -19.17 -5.75
CA VAL A 208 -18.24 -19.69 -4.79
C VAL A 208 -18.57 -21.16 -5.09
N ALA A 209 -18.77 -21.47 -6.37
CA ALA A 209 -19.16 -22.80 -6.83
C ALA A 209 -18.68 -23.05 -8.27
N GLY A 210 -18.66 -24.32 -8.64
CA GLY A 210 -18.18 -24.77 -9.95
C GLY A 210 -16.67 -24.66 -10.12
N GLY A 211 -16.22 -24.64 -11.36
CA GLY A 211 -14.81 -24.52 -11.70
C GLY A 211 -14.60 -24.07 -13.13
N GLY A 212 -13.36 -23.75 -13.48
CA GLY A 212 -13.04 -23.29 -14.81
C GLY A 212 -11.59 -22.87 -14.96
N ALA A 213 -11.30 -22.16 -16.04
CA ALA A 213 -10.00 -21.54 -16.26
C ALA A 213 -10.20 -20.21 -16.96
N PHE A 214 -9.29 -19.27 -16.75
CA PHE A 214 -9.31 -17.97 -17.41
C PHE A 214 -7.92 -17.58 -17.91
N THR A 215 -7.89 -16.77 -18.96
CA THR A 215 -6.65 -16.21 -19.50
C THR A 215 -6.40 -14.84 -18.91
N ALA A 216 -5.23 -14.63 -18.30
CA ALA A 216 -4.85 -13.36 -17.70
C ALA A 216 -4.74 -12.26 -18.78
N THR A 217 -5.49 -11.18 -18.65
CA THR A 217 -5.48 -10.04 -19.59
C THR A 217 -4.96 -8.76 -18.97
N LYS A 218 -4.95 -8.65 -17.63
CA LYS A 218 -4.29 -7.55 -16.92
C LYS A 218 -3.61 -8.10 -15.67
N VAL A 219 -2.32 -7.82 -15.55
CA VAL A 219 -1.48 -8.25 -14.43
C VAL A 219 -0.83 -7.04 -13.76
N GLY A 220 -0.36 -7.20 -12.53
CA GLY A 220 0.35 -6.13 -11.84
C GLY A 220 -0.56 -4.92 -11.57
N ARG A 221 -0.02 -3.72 -11.81
CA ARG A 221 -0.72 -2.44 -11.57
C ARG A 221 -1.91 -2.20 -12.50
N GLU A 222 -1.99 -2.91 -13.60
CA GLU A 222 -3.11 -2.79 -14.54
C GLU A 222 -4.34 -3.58 -14.08
N ALA A 223 -4.20 -4.53 -13.17
CA ALA A 223 -5.31 -5.29 -12.62
C ALA A 223 -6.26 -4.40 -11.81
N TYR A 224 -7.57 -4.65 -11.90
CA TYR A 224 -8.62 -3.82 -11.32
C TYR A 224 -8.46 -3.62 -9.81
N ALA A 225 -8.20 -4.70 -9.06
CA ALA A 225 -7.97 -4.60 -7.61
C ALA A 225 -6.75 -3.73 -7.27
N ALA A 226 -5.69 -3.78 -8.10
CA ALA A 226 -4.49 -2.96 -7.89
C ALA A 226 -4.80 -1.47 -8.12
N GLN A 227 -5.54 -1.15 -9.19
CA GLN A 227 -5.97 0.23 -9.47
C GLN A 227 -6.89 0.77 -8.38
N LEU A 228 -7.87 -0.04 -7.93
CA LEU A 228 -8.79 0.34 -6.87
C LEU A 228 -8.06 0.60 -5.55
N ALA A 229 -7.08 -0.25 -5.21
CA ALA A 229 -6.24 -0.06 -4.03
C ALA A 229 -5.34 1.17 -4.13
N GLU A 230 -4.78 1.45 -5.31
CA GLU A 230 -3.94 2.64 -5.55
C GLU A 230 -4.76 3.93 -5.47
N GLU A 231 -5.97 3.96 -6.05
CA GLU A 231 -6.89 5.09 -5.95
C GLU A 231 -7.33 5.32 -4.50
N ALA A 232 -7.78 4.27 -3.79
CA ALA A 232 -8.17 4.36 -2.38
C ALA A 232 -7.02 4.89 -1.49
N SER A 233 -5.78 4.48 -1.75
CA SER A 233 -4.61 4.92 -0.98
C SER A 233 -4.29 6.42 -1.14
N ARG A 234 -4.65 7.04 -2.26
CA ARG A 234 -4.46 8.48 -2.48
C ARG A 234 -5.37 9.33 -1.59
N PHE A 235 -6.50 8.79 -1.13
CA PHE A 235 -7.46 9.50 -0.29
C PHE A 235 -7.16 9.42 1.21
N THR A 236 -6.30 8.52 1.66
CA THR A 236 -6.02 8.31 3.09
C THR A 236 -4.69 8.93 3.50
N LEU A 237 -4.61 10.26 3.55
CA LEU A 237 -3.58 10.94 4.35
C LEU A 237 -3.94 10.78 5.84
N VAL A 238 -3.78 9.58 6.39
CA VAL A 238 -4.12 9.29 7.80
C VAL A 238 -3.17 10.07 8.70
N HIS A 239 -3.73 11.05 9.41
CA HIS A 239 -3.02 11.79 10.44
C HIS A 239 -2.96 10.94 11.71
N SER A 240 -1.76 10.49 12.11
CA SER A 240 -1.56 9.79 13.39
C SER A 240 -1.68 10.78 14.56
N GLU A 241 -2.64 10.54 15.45
CA GLU A 241 -2.86 11.36 16.64
C GLU A 241 -1.71 11.21 17.64
N LEU A 242 -1.14 10.01 17.80
CA LEU A 242 0.06 9.83 18.62
C LEU A 242 1.28 10.53 18.03
N ARG A 243 1.47 10.51 16.71
CA ARG A 243 2.57 11.25 16.05
C ARG A 243 2.42 12.75 16.27
N SER A 244 1.18 13.26 16.25
CA SER A 244 0.85 14.65 16.58
C SER A 244 1.12 14.97 18.06
N GLY A 245 0.72 14.09 18.97
CA GLY A 245 0.95 14.20 20.41
C GLY A 245 2.44 14.20 20.77
N ILE A 246 3.21 13.25 20.22
CA ILE A 246 4.67 13.22 20.34
C ILE A 246 5.25 14.52 19.79
N SER A 247 4.88 14.95 18.58
CA SER A 247 5.38 16.21 18.01
C SER A 247 5.07 17.43 18.87
N THR A 248 3.97 17.43 19.61
CA THR A 248 3.61 18.48 20.55
C THR A 248 4.51 18.46 21.77
N ILE A 249 4.73 17.29 22.38
CA ILE A 249 5.71 17.12 23.48
C ILE A 249 7.10 17.59 23.02
N LEU A 250 7.52 17.19 21.80
CA LEU A 250 8.79 17.59 21.21
C LEU A 250 8.93 19.11 21.08
N LYS A 251 7.87 19.78 20.63
CA LYS A 251 7.84 21.24 20.48
C LYS A 251 8.05 21.92 21.83
N TYR A 252 7.35 21.47 22.86
CA TYR A 252 7.47 22.05 24.20
C TYR A 252 8.83 21.78 24.84
N VAL A 253 9.34 20.55 24.76
CA VAL A 253 10.67 20.20 25.28
C VAL A 253 11.76 21.02 24.60
N THR A 254 11.70 21.16 23.26
CA THR A 254 12.66 21.97 22.50
C THR A 254 12.56 23.45 22.89
N TRP A 255 11.34 23.98 23.00
CA TRP A 255 11.11 25.37 23.39
C TRP A 255 11.58 25.66 24.82
N MET A 256 11.47 24.71 25.75
CA MET A 256 12.01 24.82 27.12
C MET A 256 13.53 24.64 27.20
N MET A 257 14.14 23.79 26.34
CA MET A 257 15.59 23.58 26.35
C MET A 257 16.36 24.86 26.04
N VAL A 258 15.89 25.69 25.10
CA VAL A 258 16.60 26.92 24.71
C VAL A 258 16.79 27.92 25.86
N PRO A 259 15.74 28.39 26.57
CA PRO A 259 15.91 29.31 27.70
C PRO A 259 16.65 28.64 28.86
N THR A 260 16.48 27.33 29.06
CA THR A 260 17.25 26.58 30.08
C THR A 260 18.74 26.56 29.75
N ALA A 261 19.10 26.34 28.48
CA ALA A 261 20.47 26.39 28.00
C ALA A 261 21.11 27.77 28.19
N ILE A 262 20.38 28.82 27.83
CA ILE A 262 20.82 30.21 28.01
C ILE A 262 20.98 30.53 29.51
N GLY A 263 20.03 30.13 30.34
CA GLY A 263 20.11 30.32 31.79
C GLY A 263 21.31 29.59 32.41
N LEU A 264 21.54 28.34 32.00
CA LEU A 264 22.69 27.55 32.46
C LEU A 264 24.02 28.20 32.02
N ILE A 265 24.15 28.63 30.76
CA ILE A 265 25.43 29.19 30.30
C ILE A 265 25.73 30.53 30.97
N ILE A 266 24.73 31.39 31.16
CA ILE A 266 24.88 32.65 31.91
C ILE A 266 25.27 32.36 33.36
N SER A 267 24.61 31.38 34.00
CA SER A 267 24.93 30.99 35.37
C SER A 267 26.36 30.47 35.50
N GLN A 268 26.86 29.67 34.55
CA GLN A 268 28.23 29.16 34.60
C GLN A 268 29.28 30.25 34.38
N LEU A 269 29.00 31.22 33.50
CA LEU A 269 29.94 32.30 33.16
C LEU A 269 29.97 33.41 34.22
N VAL A 270 28.81 33.81 34.75
CA VAL A 270 28.69 35.02 35.58
C VAL A 270 28.67 34.71 37.07
N VAL A 271 28.12 33.56 37.48
CA VAL A 271 27.96 33.22 38.91
C VAL A 271 29.11 32.35 39.41
N LYS A 272 29.67 31.51 38.55
CA LYS A 272 30.71 30.54 38.92
C LYS A 272 32.10 30.86 38.36
N ASP A 273 32.26 31.95 37.60
CA ASP A 273 33.51 32.38 36.94
C ASP A 273 34.25 31.24 36.22
N ASN A 274 33.51 30.31 35.61
CA ASN A 274 34.13 29.22 34.88
C ASN A 274 34.66 29.70 33.53
N ASN A 275 35.70 29.02 33.02
CA ASN A 275 36.16 29.23 31.65
C ASN A 275 35.02 28.92 30.66
N PHE A 276 35.05 29.55 29.48
CA PHE A 276 34.03 29.38 28.44
C PHE A 276 33.85 27.90 28.07
N LYS A 277 34.95 27.15 27.96
CA LYS A 277 34.91 25.72 27.65
C LYS A 277 34.18 24.91 28.74
N ASP A 278 34.53 25.11 30.00
CA ASP A 278 33.89 24.42 31.13
C ASP A 278 32.42 24.80 31.27
N SER A 279 32.07 26.05 30.95
CA SER A 279 30.70 26.55 30.97
C SER A 279 29.83 25.87 29.91
N VAL A 280 30.38 25.67 28.71
CA VAL A 280 29.71 24.90 27.65
C VAL A 280 29.57 23.44 28.07
N ALA A 281 30.64 22.82 28.58
CA ALA A 281 30.62 21.41 29.00
C ALA A 281 29.54 21.12 30.05
N ARG A 282 29.45 21.97 31.08
CA ARG A 282 28.44 21.85 32.15
C ARG A 282 27.03 22.15 31.67
N THR A 283 26.87 23.08 30.73
CA THR A 283 25.58 23.39 30.11
C THR A 283 25.08 22.19 29.29
N VAL A 284 25.94 21.58 28.48
CA VAL A 284 25.59 20.36 27.71
C VAL A 284 25.21 19.22 28.66
N GLY A 285 25.99 18.98 29.72
CA GLY A 285 25.68 17.96 30.73
C GLY A 285 24.34 18.18 31.44
N GLY A 286 23.87 19.42 31.55
CA GLY A 286 22.56 19.76 32.13
C GLY A 286 21.38 19.62 31.16
N ILE A 287 21.60 19.79 29.86
CA ILE A 287 20.53 19.76 28.84
C ILE A 287 20.29 18.36 28.29
N VAL A 288 21.35 17.56 28.09
CA VAL A 288 21.24 16.21 27.50
C VAL A 288 20.15 15.34 28.18
N PRO A 289 20.04 15.30 29.53
CA PRO A 289 18.97 14.53 30.20
C PRO A 289 17.54 14.98 29.90
N MET A 290 17.34 16.20 29.39
CA MET A 290 16.02 16.72 29.03
C MET A 290 15.49 16.13 27.71
N ILE A 291 16.33 15.44 26.94
CA ILE A 291 15.99 14.92 25.62
C ILE A 291 15.31 13.54 25.77
N PRO A 292 14.00 13.38 25.46
CA PRO A 292 13.26 12.16 25.74
C PRO A 292 13.47 11.11 24.63
N GLU A 293 14.71 10.65 24.46
CA GLU A 293 15.06 9.60 23.48
C GLU A 293 14.24 8.32 23.67
N GLY A 294 14.07 7.92 24.93
CA GLY A 294 13.34 6.70 25.30
C GLY A 294 11.86 6.72 24.92
N LEU A 295 11.25 7.92 24.83
CA LEU A 295 9.83 8.05 24.50
C LEU A 295 9.55 7.60 23.05
N VAL A 296 10.38 8.02 22.10
CA VAL A 296 10.18 7.65 20.68
C VAL A 296 10.36 6.16 20.48
N LEU A 297 11.43 5.59 21.04
CA LEU A 297 11.68 4.15 20.96
C LEU A 297 10.51 3.35 21.54
N LEU A 298 10.03 3.73 22.72
CA LEU A 298 8.93 3.04 23.40
C LEU A 298 7.62 3.10 22.60
N THR A 299 7.35 4.24 21.94
CA THR A 299 6.17 4.37 21.07
C THR A 299 6.27 3.50 19.83
N SER A 300 7.41 3.50 19.12
CA SER A 300 7.63 2.62 17.96
C SER A 300 7.50 1.14 18.32
N VAL A 301 8.03 0.74 19.48
CA VAL A 301 7.91 -0.63 20.00
C VAL A 301 6.47 -0.97 20.37
N ALA A 302 5.76 -0.08 21.07
CA ALA A 302 4.36 -0.29 21.42
C ALA A 302 3.49 -0.50 20.16
N PHE A 303 3.72 0.29 19.11
CA PHE A 303 3.06 0.10 17.82
C PHE A 303 3.41 -1.22 17.16
N ALA A 304 4.71 -1.55 17.06
CA ALA A 304 5.14 -2.82 16.49
C ALA A 304 4.52 -4.03 17.21
N ILE A 305 4.47 -3.99 18.55
CA ILE A 305 3.79 -5.02 19.36
C ILE A 305 2.28 -5.03 19.08
N GLY A 306 1.65 -3.86 18.94
CA GLY A 306 0.25 -3.72 18.54
C GLY A 306 -0.05 -4.41 17.20
N VAL A 307 0.76 -4.13 16.17
CA VAL A 307 0.67 -4.78 14.85
C VAL A 307 0.82 -6.30 15.00
N VAL A 308 1.85 -6.77 15.71
CA VAL A 308 2.10 -8.21 15.89
C VAL A 308 0.94 -8.89 16.63
N ARG A 309 0.37 -8.22 17.63
CA ARG A 309 -0.77 -8.75 18.39
C ARG A 309 -2.04 -8.83 17.55
N LEU A 310 -2.26 -7.87 16.64
CA LEU A 310 -3.37 -7.90 15.69
C LEU A 310 -3.16 -8.94 14.58
N GLY A 311 -1.94 -9.05 14.05
CA GLY A 311 -1.57 -10.05 13.04
C GLY A 311 -1.76 -11.48 13.54
N ARG A 312 -1.45 -11.75 14.81
CA ARG A 312 -1.75 -13.05 15.45
C ARG A 312 -3.24 -13.37 15.56
N LYS A 313 -4.11 -12.37 15.46
CA LYS A 313 -5.57 -12.52 15.41
C LYS A 313 -6.11 -12.51 13.98
N GLN A 314 -5.25 -12.72 12.98
CA GLN A 314 -5.60 -12.67 11.55
C GLN A 314 -6.16 -11.34 11.07
N CYS A 315 -5.80 -10.24 11.73
CA CYS A 315 -6.12 -8.89 11.28
C CYS A 315 -4.86 -8.25 10.67
N LEU A 316 -4.89 -7.99 9.35
CA LEU A 316 -3.79 -7.34 8.64
C LEU A 316 -3.90 -5.82 8.80
N VAL A 317 -3.01 -5.24 9.60
CA VAL A 317 -2.88 -3.78 9.71
C VAL A 317 -2.12 -3.28 8.50
N GLN A 318 -2.78 -2.54 7.61
CA GLN A 318 -2.17 -2.03 6.38
C GLN A 318 -1.28 -0.80 6.59
N GLU A 319 -1.51 0.00 7.64
CA GLU A 319 -0.66 1.14 8.03
C GLU A 319 -0.58 1.30 9.55
N LEU A 320 0.60 1.70 10.08
CA LEU A 320 0.84 1.91 11.52
C LEU A 320 -0.17 2.85 12.21
N PRO A 321 -0.63 3.97 11.60
CA PRO A 321 -1.64 4.84 12.20
C PRO A 321 -3.01 4.16 12.39
N ALA A 322 -3.32 3.08 11.66
CA ALA A 322 -4.61 2.40 11.75
C ALA A 322 -4.81 1.61 13.07
N ILE A 323 -3.78 1.48 13.90
CA ILE A 323 -3.86 0.87 15.24
C ILE A 323 -4.36 1.86 16.29
N GLU A 324 -4.33 3.16 16.01
CA GLU A 324 -4.69 4.21 16.97
C GLU A 324 -6.20 4.44 17.08
N GLY A 325 -7.00 3.83 16.19
CA GLY A 325 -8.47 3.92 16.16
C GLY A 325 -9.19 2.83 16.94
#